data_AF-A0A956CVF2-F1
#
_entry.id   AF-A0A956CVF2-F1
#
_cell.length_a   1.000
_cell.length_b   1.000
_cell.length_c   1.000
_cell.angle_alpha   90.00
_cell.angle_beta   90.00
_cell.angle_gamma   90.00
#
_symmetry.space_group_name_H-M   'P 1'
#
loop_
_entity.id
_entity.type
_entity.pdbx_description
1 polymer ?
#
loop_
_entity_poly.entity_id
_entity_poly.type
_entity_poly.pdbx_seq_one_letter_code
_entity_poly.pdbx_strand_id
1 'polypeptide(L)'
;MTGPYRDELDALRSEVEILREELSRAHDDGERLERAHDALEVELRALEDARVSALERDEAARRVGLRGMAWGLAGGLLVAASLGSMAALWPTAAPTARVVGADGWLAHVRPRCNAVEVESSVLANPPPRGPEGQANLAACYALAGRDELAATVLDAMPADQRRTAAGRLYALALPIAEGGDPASAAPVMELVVAHAPDLDLARYHAGVGANEAGDAERAEAHLARFVAAYRADDHYLRDATRALEDLRHGRHAELAPDPYRNRAPWR
;
A
#
# COMPACT_ATOMS: atom_id res chain seq x y z
N MET A 1 -67.48 -24.47 -8.29
CA MET A 1 -66.82 -25.35 -7.31
C MET A 1 -66.18 -24.49 -6.23
N THR A 2 -66.97 -24.06 -5.26
CA THR A 2 -66.52 -23.41 -4.01
C THR A 2 -66.66 -24.47 -2.92
N GLY A 3 -65.71 -25.39 -2.88
CA GLY A 3 -65.68 -26.44 -1.86
C GLY A 3 -64.95 -25.92 -0.62
N PRO A 4 -65.32 -26.39 0.59
CA PRO A 4 -64.72 -25.97 1.86
C PRO A 4 -63.20 -26.21 1.98
N TYR A 5 -62.60 -26.91 1.00
CA TYR A 5 -61.17 -27.25 0.96
C TYR A 5 -60.29 -26.26 0.18
N ARG A 6 -60.87 -25.24 -0.46
CA ARG A 6 -60.08 -24.31 -1.29
C ARG A 6 -59.15 -23.45 -0.45
N ASP A 7 -59.65 -22.91 0.66
CA ASP A 7 -58.88 -22.04 1.54
C ASP A 7 -57.75 -22.82 2.24
N GLU A 8 -58.00 -24.07 2.59
CA GLU A 8 -57.00 -24.98 3.18
C GLU A 8 -55.88 -25.33 2.16
N LEU A 9 -56.24 -25.56 0.89
CA LEU A 9 -55.26 -25.77 -0.18
C LEU A 9 -54.43 -24.53 -0.50
N ASP A 10 -55.04 -23.34 -0.47
CA ASP A 10 -54.33 -22.08 -0.71
C ASP A 10 -53.38 -21.76 0.46
N ALA A 11 -53.78 -22.06 1.71
CA ALA A 11 -52.91 -21.95 2.89
C ALA A 11 -51.70 -22.90 2.82
N LEU A 12 -51.93 -24.18 2.50
CA LEU A 12 -50.85 -25.17 2.33
C LEU A 12 -49.89 -24.79 1.20
N ARG A 13 -50.41 -24.24 0.10
CA ARG A 13 -49.56 -23.76 -1.01
C ARG A 13 -48.68 -22.60 -0.57
N SER A 14 -49.21 -21.68 0.24
CA SER A 14 -48.43 -20.57 0.80
C SER A 14 -47.32 -21.06 1.74
N GLU A 15 -47.59 -22.05 2.60
CA GLU A 15 -46.58 -22.61 3.50
C GLU A 15 -45.44 -23.30 2.73
N VAL A 16 -45.76 -24.03 1.65
CA VAL A 16 -44.75 -24.69 0.81
C VAL A 16 -43.83 -23.67 0.12
N GLU A 17 -44.36 -22.54 -0.37
CA GLU A 17 -43.53 -21.50 -0.98
C GLU A 17 -42.60 -20.83 0.05
N ILE A 18 -43.07 -20.59 1.28
CA ILE A 18 -42.22 -20.06 2.36
C ILE A 18 -41.06 -21.02 2.66
N LEU A 19 -41.35 -22.31 2.84
CA LEU A 19 -40.32 -23.32 3.12
C LEU A 19 -39.33 -23.48 1.96
N ARG A 20 -39.80 -23.35 0.72
CA ARG A 20 -38.93 -23.38 -0.46
C ARG A 20 -37.96 -22.21 -0.48
N GLU A 21 -38.42 -21.02 -0.13
CA GLU A 21 -37.58 -19.84 -0.08
C GLU A 21 -36.58 -19.89 1.07
N GLU A 22 -36.98 -20.38 2.25
CA GLU A 22 -36.07 -20.63 3.36
C GLU A 22 -34.99 -21.66 3.03
N LEU A 23 -35.35 -22.76 2.35
CA LEU A 23 -34.39 -23.78 1.90
C LEU A 23 -33.41 -23.23 0.86
N SER A 24 -33.88 -22.40 -0.07
CA SER A 24 -33.03 -21.73 -1.06
C SER A 24 -32.01 -20.82 -0.38
N ARG A 25 -32.43 -20.01 0.62
CA ARG A 25 -31.52 -19.14 1.37
C ARG A 25 -30.48 -19.95 2.15
N ALA A 26 -30.88 -21.05 2.78
CA ALA A 26 -29.96 -21.93 3.50
C ALA A 26 -28.93 -22.59 2.57
N HIS A 27 -29.33 -22.91 1.32
CA HIS A 27 -28.41 -23.43 0.31
C HIS A 27 -27.40 -22.38 -0.15
N ASP A 28 -27.86 -21.16 -0.45
CA ASP A 28 -27.01 -20.04 -0.83
C ASP A 28 -26.00 -19.68 0.28
N ASP A 29 -26.42 -19.72 1.55
CA ASP A 29 -25.55 -19.51 2.70
C ASP A 29 -24.51 -20.64 2.84
N GLY A 30 -24.88 -21.88 2.53
CA GLY A 30 -23.96 -23.02 2.46
C GLY A 30 -22.87 -22.83 1.40
N GLU A 31 -23.25 -22.45 0.18
CA GLU A 31 -22.28 -22.17 -0.89
C GLU A 31 -21.37 -20.96 -0.57
N ARG A 32 -21.90 -19.96 0.14
CA ARG A 32 -21.09 -18.82 0.62
C ARG A 32 -20.05 -19.26 1.65
N LEU A 33 -20.43 -20.13 2.59
CA LEU A 33 -19.51 -20.68 3.59
C LEU A 33 -18.43 -21.55 2.96
N GLU A 34 -18.78 -22.39 1.99
CA GLU A 34 -17.81 -23.22 1.25
C GLU A 34 -16.81 -22.36 0.48
N ARG A 35 -17.27 -21.32 -0.23
CA ARG A 35 -16.38 -20.36 -0.91
C ARG A 35 -15.47 -19.60 0.05
N ALA A 36 -15.98 -19.23 1.23
CA ALA A 36 -15.17 -18.56 2.25
C ALA A 36 -14.11 -19.51 2.85
N HIS A 37 -14.45 -20.79 3.04
CA HIS A 37 -13.49 -21.82 3.47
C HIS A 37 -12.38 -22.00 2.43
N ASP A 38 -12.74 -22.14 1.15
CA ASP A 38 -11.76 -22.30 0.06
C ASP A 38 -10.82 -21.09 -0.05
N ALA A 39 -11.35 -19.87 0.10
CA ALA A 39 -10.54 -18.65 0.10
C ALA A 39 -9.54 -18.64 1.28
N LEU A 40 -9.97 -19.03 2.47
CA LEU A 40 -9.10 -19.14 3.65
C LEU A 40 -8.02 -20.21 3.47
N GLU A 41 -8.31 -21.34 2.82
CA GLU A 41 -7.30 -22.35 2.50
C GLU A 41 -6.22 -21.82 1.54
N VAL A 42 -6.61 -21.01 0.55
CA VAL A 42 -5.66 -20.39 -0.38
C VAL A 42 -4.76 -19.38 0.35
N GLU A 43 -5.32 -18.53 1.20
CA GLU A 43 -4.54 -17.59 2.01
C GLU A 43 -3.58 -18.30 2.96
N LEU A 44 -4.03 -19.36 3.63
CA LEU A 44 -3.20 -20.14 4.53
C LEU A 44 -1.99 -20.74 3.80
N ARG A 45 -2.20 -21.32 2.62
CA ARG A 45 -1.10 -21.86 1.79
C ARG A 45 -0.12 -20.75 1.37
N ALA A 46 -0.62 -19.59 0.97
CA ALA A 46 0.24 -18.45 0.62
C ALA A 46 1.11 -17.97 1.79
N LEU A 47 0.56 -17.96 3.01
CA LEU A 47 1.30 -17.63 4.23
C LEU A 47 2.36 -18.68 4.57
N GLU A 48 2.05 -19.96 4.39
CA GLU A 48 3.01 -21.05 4.58
C GLU A 48 4.18 -20.94 3.60
N ASP A 49 3.90 -20.70 2.31
CA ASP A 49 4.93 -20.50 1.27
C ASP A 49 5.82 -19.27 1.55
N ALA A 50 5.22 -18.17 2.00
CA ALA A 50 5.94 -16.97 2.40
C ALA A 50 6.87 -17.23 3.59
N ARG A 51 6.40 -18.01 4.58
CA ARG A 51 7.20 -18.40 5.75
C ARG A 51 8.38 -19.30 5.36
N VAL A 52 8.16 -20.28 4.49
CA VAL A 52 9.24 -21.15 3.97
C VAL A 52 10.29 -20.31 3.24
N SER A 53 9.85 -19.41 2.36
CA SER A 53 10.73 -18.50 1.62
C SER A 53 11.53 -17.56 2.53
N ALA A 54 10.97 -17.14 3.67
CA ALA A 54 11.69 -16.33 4.65
C ALA A 54 12.78 -17.13 5.38
N LEU A 55 12.49 -18.38 5.75
CA LEU A 55 13.47 -19.27 6.40
C LEU A 55 14.63 -19.61 5.45
N GLU A 56 14.35 -19.88 4.17
CA GLU A 56 15.39 -20.13 3.17
C GLU A 56 16.31 -18.93 2.97
N ARG A 57 15.75 -17.70 2.98
CA ARG A 57 16.53 -16.46 2.90
C ARG A 57 17.44 -16.28 4.13
N ASP A 58 16.94 -16.55 5.34
CA ASP A 58 17.76 -16.50 6.56
C ASP A 58 18.89 -17.54 6.51
N GLU A 59 18.61 -18.77 6.08
CA GLU A 59 19.64 -19.80 5.95
C GLU A 59 20.69 -19.45 4.88
N ALA A 60 20.26 -18.87 3.74
CA ALA A 60 21.18 -18.37 2.72
C ALA A 60 22.08 -17.24 3.27
N ALA A 61 21.52 -16.30 4.02
CA ALA A 61 22.28 -15.22 4.65
C ALA A 61 23.30 -15.76 5.66
N ARG A 62 22.93 -16.75 6.49
CA ARG A 62 23.85 -17.42 7.43
C ARG A 62 24.99 -18.14 6.70
N ARG A 63 24.69 -18.84 5.60
CA ARG A 63 25.73 -19.52 4.78
C ARG A 63 26.72 -18.54 4.16
N VAL A 64 26.26 -17.37 3.71
CA VAL A 64 27.13 -16.30 3.20
C VAL A 64 27.96 -15.69 4.34
N GLY A 65 27.36 -15.41 5.49
CA GLY A 65 28.06 -14.87 6.67
C GLY A 65 29.18 -15.77 7.19
N LEU A 66 28.94 -17.08 7.29
CA LEU A 66 29.95 -18.06 7.72
C LEU A 66 31.12 -18.16 6.72
N ARG A 67 30.85 -18.10 5.41
CA ARG A 67 31.92 -18.07 4.40
C ARG A 67 32.70 -16.75 4.45
N GLY A 68 32.02 -15.62 4.63
CA GLY A 68 32.67 -14.31 4.79
C GLY A 68 33.63 -14.24 5.99
N MET A 69 33.25 -14.82 7.15
CA MET A 69 34.14 -14.89 8.32
C MET A 69 35.40 -15.73 8.07
N ALA A 70 35.30 -16.84 7.33
CA ALA A 70 36.46 -17.69 7.01
C ALA A 70 37.49 -16.97 6.11
N TRP A 71 37.01 -16.19 5.11
CA TRP A 71 37.90 -15.38 4.26
C TRP A 71 38.43 -14.13 4.98
N GLY A 72 37.63 -13.51 5.86
CA GLY A 72 38.04 -12.35 6.66
C GLY A 72 39.18 -12.64 7.64
N LEU A 73 39.18 -13.83 8.27
CA LEU A 73 40.27 -14.24 9.17
C LEU A 73 41.57 -14.57 8.41
N ALA A 74 41.49 -15.16 7.21
CA ALA A 74 42.67 -15.44 6.38
C ALA A 74 43.25 -14.15 5.73
N GLY A 75 42.39 -13.22 5.29
CA GLY A 75 42.82 -11.94 4.72
C GLY A 75 43.32 -10.93 5.76
N GLY A 76 42.73 -10.89 6.95
CA GLY A 76 43.12 -9.99 8.04
C GLY A 76 44.54 -10.23 8.55
N LEU A 77 45.01 -11.48 8.55
CA LEU A 77 46.38 -11.84 8.94
C LEU A 77 47.45 -11.41 7.90
N LEU A 78 47.08 -11.28 6.62
CA LEU A 78 47.97 -10.79 5.56
C LEU A 78 48.04 -9.26 5.50
N VAL A 79 46.96 -8.56 5.85
CA VAL A 79 46.89 -7.08 5.81
C VAL A 79 47.46 -6.44 7.09
N ALA A 80 47.36 -7.10 8.25
CA ALA A 80 47.97 -6.60 9.50
C ALA A 80 49.51 -6.48 9.41
N ALA A 81 50.17 -7.26 8.55
CA ALA A 81 51.61 -7.17 8.30
C ALA A 81 52.02 -6.03 7.36
N SER A 82 51.07 -5.37 6.67
CA SER A 82 51.34 -4.33 5.66
C SER A 82 50.76 -2.94 5.99
N LEU A 83 49.94 -2.81 7.04
CA LEU A 83 49.31 -1.54 7.44
C LEU A 83 50.12 -0.64 8.39
N GLY A 84 51.36 -1.00 8.74
CA GLY A 84 52.22 -0.16 9.59
C GLY A 84 52.60 1.21 9.00
N SER A 85 52.33 1.48 7.73
CA SER A 85 52.86 2.67 7.02
C SER A 85 51.83 3.57 6.32
N MET A 86 50.52 3.31 6.38
CA MET A 86 49.51 4.11 5.64
C MET A 86 48.55 4.94 6.51
N ALA A 87 48.79 5.07 7.81
CA ALA A 87 47.94 5.86 8.71
C ALA A 87 48.01 7.39 8.48
N ALA A 88 48.78 7.89 7.51
CA ALA A 88 49.04 9.32 7.31
C ALA A 88 48.27 9.98 6.14
N LEU A 89 47.40 9.27 5.42
CA LEU A 89 46.74 9.80 4.21
C LEU A 89 45.21 9.66 4.19
N TRP A 90 44.54 9.55 5.35
CA TRP A 90 43.09 9.68 5.37
C TRP A 90 42.69 11.17 5.35
N PRO A 91 42.05 11.67 4.28
CA PRO A 91 41.50 13.02 4.30
C PRO A 91 40.35 13.06 5.32
N THR A 92 40.53 13.81 6.42
CA THR A 92 39.56 14.01 7.50
C THR A 92 38.52 15.10 7.22
N ALA A 93 38.37 15.53 5.97
CA ALA A 93 37.32 16.48 5.63
C ALA A 93 36.00 15.74 5.44
N ALA A 94 35.22 15.61 6.52
CA ALA A 94 33.82 15.24 6.41
C ALA A 94 33.15 16.23 5.44
N PRO A 95 32.39 15.76 4.43
CA PRO A 95 31.70 16.64 3.52
C PRO A 95 30.82 17.57 4.35
N THR A 96 31.08 18.88 4.27
CA THR A 96 30.21 19.89 4.86
C THR A 96 28.90 19.83 4.08
N ALA A 97 27.93 19.06 4.61
CA ALA A 97 26.60 19.01 4.05
C ALA A 97 26.08 20.44 3.96
N ARG A 98 25.89 20.94 2.73
CA ARG A 98 25.23 22.22 2.51
C ARG A 98 23.85 22.07 3.14
N VAL A 99 23.53 22.91 4.13
CA VAL A 99 22.21 22.91 4.77
C VAL A 99 21.21 23.39 3.75
N VAL A 100 20.63 22.45 3.02
CA VAL A 100 19.46 22.70 2.20
C VAL A 100 18.26 22.56 3.14
N GLY A 101 17.35 23.53 3.15
CA GLY A 101 16.10 23.42 3.91
C GLY A 101 15.33 22.15 3.51
N ALA A 102 14.35 21.73 4.32
CA ALA A 102 13.66 20.45 4.14
C ALA A 102 13.18 20.20 2.70
N ASP A 103 12.50 21.17 2.07
CA ASP A 103 11.99 21.00 0.71
C ASP A 103 13.12 20.87 -0.33
N GLY A 104 14.21 21.62 -0.15
CA GLY A 104 15.37 21.49 -1.04
C GLY A 104 16.17 20.21 -0.79
N TRP A 105 16.12 19.62 0.41
CA TRP A 105 16.66 18.29 0.65
C TRP A 105 15.93 17.24 -0.20
N LEU A 106 14.59 17.23 -0.16
CA LEU A 106 13.81 16.26 -0.94
C LEU A 106 14.06 16.44 -2.43
N ALA A 107 14.05 17.67 -2.94
CA ALA A 107 14.37 17.94 -4.34
C ALA A 107 15.77 17.41 -4.74
N HIS A 108 16.74 17.47 -3.83
CA HIS A 108 18.09 16.95 -4.06
C HIS A 108 18.16 15.42 -4.06
N VAL A 109 17.47 14.74 -3.13
CA VAL A 109 17.53 13.27 -3.00
C VAL A 109 16.52 12.53 -3.87
N ARG A 110 15.45 13.20 -4.34
CA ARG A 110 14.33 12.60 -5.08
C ARG A 110 14.74 11.68 -6.23
N PRO A 111 15.73 12.01 -7.10
CA PRO A 111 16.16 11.09 -8.17
C PRO A 111 16.65 9.73 -7.69
N ARG A 112 17.03 9.62 -6.41
CA ARG A 112 17.52 8.40 -5.75
C ARG A 112 16.51 7.77 -4.79
N CYS A 113 15.29 8.31 -4.71
CA CYS A 113 14.19 7.72 -3.95
C CYS A 113 13.56 6.58 -4.77
N ASN A 114 14.35 5.52 -4.98
CA ASN A 114 13.96 4.31 -5.69
C ASN A 114 14.37 3.08 -4.86
N ALA A 115 13.86 1.89 -5.21
CA ALA A 115 14.05 0.66 -4.45
C ALA A 115 15.51 0.21 -4.28
N VAL A 116 16.45 0.75 -5.07
CA VAL A 116 17.87 0.36 -5.06
C VAL A 116 18.71 1.34 -4.25
N GLU A 117 18.47 2.64 -4.37
CA GLU A 117 19.39 3.67 -3.88
C GLU A 117 18.94 4.37 -2.59
N VAL A 118 17.68 4.22 -2.18
CA VAL A 118 17.09 5.06 -1.12
C VAL A 118 17.89 5.02 0.19
N GLU A 119 18.32 3.85 0.66
CA GLU A 119 19.03 3.71 1.93
C GLU A 119 20.41 4.38 1.91
N SER A 120 21.19 4.14 0.84
CA SER A 120 22.52 4.75 0.71
C SER A 120 22.43 6.25 0.49
N SER A 121 21.41 6.71 -0.25
CA SER A 121 21.14 8.13 -0.48
C SER A 121 20.79 8.87 0.81
N VAL A 122 19.86 8.32 1.61
CA VAL A 122 19.45 8.87 2.91
C VAL A 122 20.63 8.88 3.89
N LEU A 123 21.44 7.84 3.92
CA LEU A 123 22.62 7.78 4.80
C LEU A 123 23.66 8.84 4.43
N ALA A 124 23.94 9.01 3.13
CA ALA A 124 24.89 10.00 2.63
C ALA A 124 24.38 11.44 2.76
N ASN A 125 23.06 11.63 2.69
CA ASN A 125 22.39 12.92 2.74
C ASN A 125 21.23 12.84 3.75
N PRO A 126 21.50 12.90 5.07
CA PRO A 126 20.44 12.79 6.06
C PRO A 126 19.46 13.98 5.94
N PRO A 127 18.15 13.75 6.14
CA PRO A 127 17.17 14.83 6.12
C PRO A 127 17.47 15.85 7.23
N PRO A 128 17.11 17.13 7.05
CA PRO A 128 17.15 18.10 8.13
C PRO A 128 16.39 17.60 9.36
N ARG A 129 16.84 17.99 10.56
CA ARG A 129 16.09 17.68 11.79
C ARG A 129 14.76 18.45 11.79
N GLY A 130 13.73 17.86 12.40
CA GLY A 130 12.41 18.46 12.53
C GLY A 130 11.33 17.75 11.72
N PRO A 131 10.06 18.10 11.94
CA PRO A 131 8.92 17.41 11.34
C PRO A 131 8.93 17.45 9.81
N GLU A 132 9.34 18.56 9.19
CA GLU A 132 9.39 18.67 7.73
C GLU A 132 10.44 17.74 7.11
N GLY A 133 11.59 17.59 7.76
CA GLY A 133 12.63 16.67 7.30
C GLY A 133 12.22 15.21 7.46
N GLN A 134 11.54 14.86 8.55
CA GLN A 134 10.98 13.51 8.73
C GLN A 134 9.84 13.20 7.74
N ALA A 135 8.96 14.17 7.47
CA ALA A 135 7.94 14.03 6.44
C ALA A 135 8.55 13.77 5.06
N ASN A 136 9.62 14.50 4.71
CA ASN A 136 10.32 14.31 3.44
C ASN A 136 11.08 12.97 3.40
N LEU A 137 11.61 12.49 4.52
CA LEU A 137 12.19 11.16 4.64
C LEU A 137 11.15 10.07 4.39
N ALA A 138 9.99 10.15 5.04
CA ALA A 138 8.88 9.23 4.82
C ALA A 138 8.45 9.23 3.35
N ALA A 139 8.38 10.42 2.72
CA ALA A 139 8.09 10.53 1.30
C ALA A 139 9.14 9.86 0.39
N CYS A 140 10.43 10.00 0.71
CA CYS A 140 11.48 9.33 -0.07
C CYS A 140 11.38 7.80 0.06
N TYR A 141 11.07 7.27 1.25
CA TYR A 141 10.82 5.84 1.42
C TYR A 141 9.57 5.37 0.68
N ALA A 142 8.47 6.12 0.75
CA ALA A 142 7.23 5.78 0.04
C ALA A 142 7.45 5.76 -1.49
N LEU A 143 8.12 6.77 -2.05
CA LEU A 143 8.49 6.79 -3.48
C LEU A 143 9.41 5.64 -3.90
N ALA A 144 10.20 5.12 -2.95
CA ALA A 144 11.07 3.96 -3.16
C ALA A 144 10.35 2.61 -3.01
N GLY A 145 9.04 2.59 -2.74
CA GLY A 145 8.28 1.37 -2.44
C GLY A 145 8.70 0.73 -1.11
N ARG A 146 9.11 1.54 -0.13
CA ARG A 146 9.49 1.12 1.22
C ARG A 146 8.45 1.60 2.23
N ASP A 147 7.20 1.20 2.01
CA ASP A 147 6.05 1.73 2.77
C ASP A 147 6.14 1.44 4.28
N GLU A 148 6.68 0.30 4.67
CA GLU A 148 6.94 -0.04 6.09
C GLU A 148 7.94 0.93 6.75
N LEU A 149 8.99 1.34 6.03
CA LEU A 149 9.95 2.33 6.54
C LEU A 149 9.31 3.73 6.57
N ALA A 150 8.50 4.07 5.57
CA ALA A 150 7.77 5.33 5.56
C ALA A 150 6.80 5.40 6.75
N ALA A 151 6.04 4.34 7.02
CA ALA A 151 5.17 4.21 8.19
C ALA A 151 5.94 4.32 9.49
N THR A 152 7.08 3.63 9.62
CA THR A 152 7.94 3.70 10.80
C THR A 152 8.40 5.14 11.09
N VAL A 153 8.78 5.90 10.05
CA VAL A 153 9.16 7.31 10.18
C VAL A 153 7.98 8.15 10.66
N LEU A 154 6.79 7.96 10.08
CA LEU A 154 5.59 8.68 10.51
C LEU A 154 5.21 8.32 11.95
N ASP A 155 5.15 7.04 12.31
CA ASP A 155 4.76 6.56 13.65
C ASP A 155 5.68 7.05 14.77
N ALA A 156 6.95 7.33 14.46
CA ALA A 156 7.88 7.93 15.41
C ALA A 156 7.59 9.42 15.70
N MET A 157 6.74 10.09 14.92
CA MET A 157 6.40 11.50 15.09
C MET A 157 5.27 11.71 16.13
N PRO A 158 5.27 12.85 16.85
CA PRO A 158 4.11 13.29 17.63
C PRO A 158 2.82 13.29 16.81
N ALA A 159 1.69 12.97 17.44
CA ALA A 159 0.40 12.82 16.75
C ALA A 159 -0.04 14.07 15.96
N ASP A 160 0.22 15.26 16.50
CA ASP A 160 -0.04 16.55 15.85
C ASP A 160 0.83 16.75 14.59
N GLN A 161 2.06 16.22 14.58
CA GLN A 161 2.98 16.31 13.44
C GLN A 161 2.73 15.22 12.40
N ARG A 162 2.25 14.04 12.80
CA ARG A 162 1.93 12.92 11.90
C ARG A 162 0.93 13.31 10.82
N ARG A 163 -0.15 13.99 11.22
CA ARG A 163 -1.16 14.48 10.26
C ARG A 163 -0.55 15.46 9.25
N THR A 164 0.28 16.41 9.71
CA THR A 164 0.95 17.36 8.83
C THR A 164 1.91 16.67 7.85
N ALA A 165 2.65 15.66 8.31
CA ALA A 165 3.53 14.87 7.46
C ALA A 165 2.75 14.05 6.41
N ALA A 166 1.62 13.44 6.80
CA ALA A 166 0.71 12.77 5.89
C ALA A 166 0.14 13.73 4.82
N GLY A 167 -0.19 14.97 5.19
CA GLY A 167 -0.61 15.99 4.22
C GLY A 167 0.47 16.33 3.19
N ARG A 168 1.76 16.28 3.55
CA ARG A 168 2.87 16.45 2.60
C ARG A 168 3.01 15.26 1.66
N LEU A 169 2.88 14.03 2.18
CA LEU A 169 2.83 12.81 1.37
C LEU A 169 1.69 12.87 0.35
N TYR A 170 0.51 13.30 0.79
CA TYR A 170 -0.64 13.51 -0.10
C TYR A 170 -0.32 14.46 -1.24
N ALA A 171 0.28 15.63 -0.95
CA ALA A 171 0.64 16.62 -1.97
C ALA A 171 1.67 16.08 -3.00
N LEU A 172 2.50 15.11 -2.61
CA LEU A 172 3.47 14.47 -3.50
C LEU A 172 2.84 13.36 -4.35
N ALA A 173 1.91 12.59 -3.78
CA ALA A 173 1.25 11.48 -4.45
C ALA A 173 0.10 11.94 -5.37
N LEU A 174 -0.55 13.06 -5.05
CA LEU A 174 -1.72 13.53 -5.78
C LEU A 174 -1.45 13.74 -7.29
N PRO A 175 -0.35 14.41 -7.72
CA PRO A 175 -0.07 14.55 -9.15
C PRO A 175 0.19 13.23 -9.88
N ILE A 176 0.62 12.18 -9.17
CA ILE A 176 0.82 10.83 -9.73
C ILE A 176 -0.56 10.19 -9.94
N ALA A 177 -1.41 10.26 -8.91
CA ALA A 177 -2.76 9.71 -8.96
C ALA A 177 -3.64 10.40 -10.02
N GLU A 178 -3.59 11.74 -10.09
CA GLU A 178 -4.33 12.53 -11.09
C GLU A 178 -3.65 12.52 -12.47
N GLY A 179 -2.39 12.08 -12.54
CA GLY A 179 -1.62 11.96 -13.77
C GLY A 179 -1.93 10.73 -14.62
N GLY A 180 -2.90 9.91 -14.21
CA GLY A 180 -3.30 8.68 -14.90
C GLY A 180 -2.53 7.43 -14.46
N ASP A 181 -1.89 7.45 -13.30
CA ASP A 181 -1.27 6.29 -12.68
C ASP A 181 -1.64 6.18 -11.18
N PRO A 182 -2.94 6.02 -10.86
CA PRO A 182 -3.38 5.89 -9.47
C PRO A 182 -2.92 4.58 -8.85
N ALA A 183 -2.65 3.52 -9.63
CA ALA A 183 -2.05 2.29 -9.13
C ALA A 183 -0.69 2.53 -8.46
N SER A 184 0.23 3.27 -9.11
CA SER A 184 1.53 3.61 -8.49
C SER A 184 1.40 4.54 -7.28
N ALA A 185 0.36 5.37 -7.22
CA ALA A 185 0.12 6.26 -6.09
C ALA A 185 -0.58 5.56 -4.90
N ALA A 186 -1.23 4.42 -5.13
CA ALA A 186 -2.08 3.76 -4.15
C ALA A 186 -1.38 3.47 -2.81
N PRO A 187 -0.16 2.88 -2.77
CA PRO A 187 0.50 2.59 -1.51
C PRO A 187 0.79 3.85 -0.67
N VAL A 188 1.16 4.94 -1.33
CA VAL A 188 1.37 6.24 -0.66
C VAL A 188 0.06 6.81 -0.14
N MET A 189 -1.03 6.69 -0.92
CA MET A 189 -2.36 7.14 -0.49
C MET A 189 -2.92 6.33 0.68
N GLU A 190 -2.68 5.02 0.72
CA GLU A 190 -3.00 4.16 1.87
C GLU A 190 -2.27 4.63 3.14
N LEU A 191 -0.96 4.93 3.01
CA LEU A 191 -0.17 5.47 4.11
C LEU A 191 -0.72 6.80 4.62
N VAL A 192 -1.16 7.68 3.71
CA VAL A 192 -1.83 8.94 4.05
C VAL A 192 -3.13 8.67 4.80
N VAL A 193 -3.98 7.75 4.34
CA VAL A 193 -5.25 7.41 5.00
C VAL A 193 -5.03 6.89 6.41
N ALA A 194 -3.98 6.10 6.64
CA ALA A 194 -3.65 5.56 7.96
C ALA A 194 -3.28 6.67 8.98
N HIS A 195 -2.65 7.76 8.51
CA HIS A 195 -2.11 8.83 9.37
C HIS A 195 -2.94 10.12 9.34
N ALA A 196 -3.83 10.27 8.37
CA ALA A 196 -4.74 11.40 8.21
C ALA A 196 -6.09 10.91 7.64
N PRO A 197 -6.89 10.18 8.44
CA PRO A 197 -8.11 9.52 7.97
C PRO A 197 -9.23 10.48 7.58
N ASP A 198 -9.11 11.78 7.85
CA ASP A 198 -10.04 12.81 7.41
C ASP A 198 -9.71 13.38 6.01
N LEU A 199 -8.61 12.94 5.38
CA LEU A 199 -8.31 13.27 3.99
C LEU A 199 -9.09 12.35 3.04
N ASP A 200 -10.35 12.67 2.79
CA ASP A 200 -11.24 11.84 1.98
C ASP A 200 -10.72 11.60 0.56
N LEU A 201 -10.10 12.59 -0.09
CA LEU A 201 -9.54 12.41 -1.43
C LEU A 201 -8.35 11.43 -1.46
N ALA A 202 -7.56 11.33 -0.39
CA ALA A 202 -6.53 10.29 -0.29
C ALA A 202 -7.18 8.90 -0.28
N ARG A 203 -8.30 8.75 0.43
CA ARG A 203 -9.06 7.50 0.44
C ARG A 203 -9.65 7.16 -0.92
N TYR A 204 -10.18 8.15 -1.64
CA TYR A 204 -10.62 7.97 -3.01
C TYR A 204 -9.49 7.41 -3.88
N HIS A 205 -8.32 8.06 -3.90
CA HIS A 205 -7.20 7.65 -4.73
C HIS A 205 -6.62 6.29 -4.33
N ALA A 206 -6.59 5.97 -3.03
CA ALA A 206 -6.23 4.63 -2.55
C ALA A 206 -7.20 3.56 -3.11
N GLY A 207 -8.51 3.83 -3.05
CA GLY A 207 -9.53 2.90 -3.57
C GLY A 207 -9.49 2.72 -5.09
N VAL A 208 -9.30 3.81 -5.85
CA VAL A 208 -9.15 3.74 -7.31
C VAL A 208 -7.87 3.00 -7.68
N GLY A 209 -6.75 3.32 -7.04
CA GLY A 209 -5.47 2.65 -7.31
C GLY A 209 -5.51 1.16 -6.97
N ALA A 210 -6.16 0.76 -5.88
CA ALA A 210 -6.39 -0.65 -5.54
C ALA A 210 -7.25 -1.36 -6.61
N ASN A 211 -8.29 -0.69 -7.12
CA ASN A 211 -9.14 -1.25 -8.18
C ASN A 211 -8.33 -1.51 -9.47
N GLU A 212 -7.47 -0.56 -9.85
CA GLU A 212 -6.59 -0.72 -11.02
C GLU A 212 -5.53 -1.81 -10.83
N ALA A 213 -5.06 -2.01 -9.61
CA ALA A 213 -4.15 -3.10 -9.26
C ALA A 213 -4.83 -4.49 -9.20
N GLY A 214 -6.17 -4.54 -9.35
CA GLY A 214 -6.94 -5.78 -9.23
C GLY A 214 -7.22 -6.23 -7.79
N ASP A 215 -6.91 -5.40 -6.79
CA ASP A 215 -7.23 -5.67 -5.39
C ASP A 215 -8.66 -5.20 -5.08
N ALA A 216 -9.63 -6.01 -5.50
CA ALA A 216 -11.06 -5.69 -5.43
C ALA A 216 -11.56 -5.50 -3.99
N GLU A 217 -11.07 -6.31 -3.04
CA GLU A 217 -11.45 -6.21 -1.64
C GLU A 217 -11.02 -4.87 -1.05
N ARG A 218 -9.75 -4.50 -1.25
CA ARG A 218 -9.22 -3.24 -0.74
C ARG A 218 -9.86 -2.04 -1.42
N ALA A 219 -10.09 -2.13 -2.73
CA ALA A 219 -10.80 -1.11 -3.50
C ALA A 219 -12.20 -0.86 -2.93
N GLU A 220 -12.99 -1.92 -2.73
CA GLU A 220 -14.34 -1.81 -2.15
C GLU A 220 -14.28 -1.18 -0.76
N ALA A 221 -13.36 -1.62 0.11
CA ALA A 221 -13.22 -1.10 1.46
C ALA A 221 -12.95 0.42 1.49
N HIS A 222 -12.05 0.92 0.65
CA HIS A 222 -11.75 2.35 0.56
C HIS A 222 -12.87 3.16 -0.09
N LEU A 223 -13.39 2.71 -1.24
CA LEU A 223 -14.41 3.43 -1.99
C LEU A 223 -15.73 3.49 -1.22
N ALA A 224 -16.15 2.42 -0.55
CA ALA A 224 -17.35 2.42 0.28
C ALA A 224 -17.25 3.43 1.42
N ARG A 225 -16.10 3.49 2.10
CA ARG A 225 -15.84 4.49 3.16
C ARG A 225 -15.80 5.92 2.61
N PHE A 226 -15.23 6.12 1.43
CA PHE A 226 -15.21 7.43 0.76
C PHE A 226 -16.64 7.90 0.44
N VAL A 227 -17.44 7.07 -0.25
CA VAL A 227 -18.84 7.38 -0.60
C VAL A 227 -19.70 7.66 0.65
N ALA A 228 -19.44 6.96 1.76
CA ALA A 228 -20.17 7.18 3.01
C ALA A 228 -19.85 8.53 3.69
N ALA A 229 -18.60 9.00 3.59
CA ALA A 229 -18.12 10.20 4.29
C ALA A 229 -18.18 11.47 3.43
N TYR A 230 -17.82 11.37 2.15
CA TYR A 230 -17.66 12.49 1.24
C TYR A 230 -19.00 13.05 0.77
N ARG A 231 -19.16 14.37 0.80
CA ARG A 231 -20.46 15.05 0.58
C ARG A 231 -20.51 15.96 -0.64
N ALA A 232 -19.38 16.25 -1.28
CA ALA A 232 -19.37 17.10 -2.47
C ALA A 232 -19.88 16.31 -3.67
N ASP A 233 -20.82 16.89 -4.42
CA ASP A 233 -21.34 16.32 -5.67
C ASP A 233 -20.41 16.68 -6.86
N ASP A 234 -19.26 16.04 -6.90
CA ASP A 234 -18.26 16.22 -7.94
C ASP A 234 -17.97 14.90 -8.69
N HIS A 235 -16.96 14.93 -9.54
CA HIS A 235 -16.59 13.76 -10.33
C HIS A 235 -16.02 12.63 -9.47
N TYR A 236 -15.30 12.94 -8.38
CA TYR A 236 -14.76 11.91 -7.49
C TYR A 236 -15.88 11.07 -6.86
N LEU A 237 -16.96 11.70 -6.36
CA LEU A 237 -18.10 10.98 -5.79
C LEU A 237 -18.79 10.08 -6.82
N ARG A 238 -19.02 10.60 -8.04
CA ARG A 238 -19.68 9.84 -9.11
C ARG A 238 -18.84 8.67 -9.59
N ASP A 239 -17.53 8.87 -9.77
CA ASP A 239 -16.62 7.82 -10.22
C ASP A 239 -16.42 6.75 -9.14
N ALA A 240 -16.31 7.13 -7.86
CA ALA A 240 -16.24 6.18 -6.76
C ALA A 240 -17.51 5.33 -6.64
N THR A 241 -18.69 5.95 -6.80
CA THR A 241 -19.97 5.24 -6.75
C THR A 241 -20.06 4.22 -7.87
N ARG A 242 -19.70 4.62 -9.10
CA ARG A 242 -19.69 3.71 -10.25
C ARG A 242 -18.71 2.55 -10.04
N ALA A 243 -17.46 2.83 -9.65
CA ALA A 243 -16.45 1.81 -9.41
C ALA A 243 -16.89 0.81 -8.32
N LEU A 244 -17.53 1.30 -7.25
CA LEU A 244 -18.08 0.47 -6.19
C LEU A 244 -19.24 -0.41 -6.67
N GLU A 245 -20.13 0.12 -7.52
CA GLU A 245 -21.17 -0.68 -8.16
C GLU A 245 -20.58 -1.76 -9.06
N ASP A 246 -19.57 -1.44 -9.85
CA ASP A 246 -18.89 -2.42 -10.72
C ASP A 246 -18.25 -3.56 -9.91
N LEU A 247 -17.48 -3.23 -8.87
CA LEU A 247 -16.87 -4.21 -7.96
C LEU A 247 -17.90 -5.18 -7.36
N ARG A 248 -19.04 -4.66 -6.90
CA ARG A 248 -20.12 -5.46 -6.28
C ARG A 248 -20.81 -6.42 -7.25
N HIS A 249 -20.74 -6.15 -8.54
CA HIS A 249 -21.26 -7.04 -9.58
C HIS A 249 -20.18 -7.97 -10.14
N GLY A 250 -18.99 -8.02 -9.53
CA GLY A 250 -17.85 -8.77 -10.07
C GLY A 250 -17.34 -8.23 -11.40
N ARG A 251 -17.73 -6.98 -11.75
CA ARG A 251 -17.16 -6.27 -12.90
C ARG A 251 -15.89 -5.59 -12.40
N HIS A 252 -14.78 -6.30 -12.48
CA HIS A 252 -13.49 -5.64 -12.35
C HIS A 252 -13.33 -4.64 -13.50
N ALA A 253 -12.53 -3.61 -13.29
CA ALA A 253 -12.18 -2.69 -14.35
C ALA A 253 -11.43 -3.46 -15.46
N GLU A 254 -12.16 -3.99 -16.44
CA GLU A 254 -11.68 -3.98 -17.81
C GLU A 254 -11.69 -2.50 -18.19
N LEU A 255 -10.60 -1.81 -17.83
CA LEU A 255 -10.46 -0.36 -17.84
C LEU A 255 -11.11 0.23 -19.08
N ALA A 256 -12.30 0.82 -18.91
CA ALA A 256 -12.83 1.73 -19.91
C ALA A 256 -11.73 2.76 -20.15
N PRO A 257 -11.29 2.98 -21.41
CA PRO A 257 -10.13 3.80 -21.71
C PRO A 257 -10.29 5.14 -21.01
N ASP A 258 -9.36 5.43 -20.10
CA ASP A 258 -9.36 6.65 -19.31
C ASP A 258 -9.54 7.85 -20.25
N PRO A 259 -10.64 8.61 -20.14
CA PRO A 259 -10.88 9.78 -20.99
C PRO A 259 -9.79 10.86 -20.79
N TYR A 260 -8.97 10.76 -19.75
CA TYR A 260 -7.85 11.64 -19.44
C TYR A 260 -6.49 11.14 -19.96
N ARG A 261 -6.37 9.89 -20.45
CA ARG A 261 -5.11 9.32 -20.99
C ARG A 261 -4.53 10.11 -22.17
N ASN A 262 -5.34 10.97 -22.80
CA ASN A 262 -4.93 11.86 -23.90
C ASN A 262 -4.67 13.32 -23.47
N ARG A 263 -4.70 13.67 -22.18
CA ARG A 263 -4.23 14.99 -21.74
C ARG A 263 -2.70 14.97 -21.73
N ALA A 264 -2.10 15.90 -22.49
CA ALA A 264 -0.66 16.02 -22.60
C ALA A 264 0.01 16.06 -21.20
N PRO A 265 1.16 15.40 -21.01
CA PRO A 265 1.84 15.37 -19.72
C PRO A 265 2.19 16.80 -19.31
N TRP A 266 1.85 17.15 -18.07
CA TRP A 266 2.25 18.40 -17.43
C TRP A 266 3.78 18.53 -17.50
N ARG A 267 4.28 19.52 -18.24
CA ARG A 267 5.70 19.90 -18.32
C ARG A 267 5.99 21.05 -17.37
#